data_AF-A0A1S9IE55-F1
#
_entry.id   AF-A0A1S9IE55-F1
#
_cell.length_a   1.000
_cell.length_b   1.000
_cell.length_c   1.000
_cell.angle_alpha   90.00
_cell.angle_beta   90.00
_cell.angle_gamma   90.00
#
_symmetry.space_group_name_H-M   'P 1'
#
loop_
_entity.id
_entity.type
_entity.pdbx_description
1 polymer ?
#
loop_
_entity_poly.entity_id
_entity_poly.type
_entity_poly.pdbx_seq_one_letter_code
_entity_poly.pdbx_strand_id
1 'polypeptide(L)'
;MSKSPEEKMENKEVVNINSFTISEFCNADEGSNFIRFKPCEICKRAILDPINIADTSRLLQVNVALKNVCIGKELTVGCILIDRSGEVLAFKSQTFTVNGSGGGCGCSDASPCVNTSRRFSFILPTTNLCSSMNLKVKIIANYTRPCN
;
A
#
# COMPACT_ATOMS: atom_id res chain seq x y z
N MET A 1 25.67 -52.38 27.53
CA MET A 1 25.65 -50.91 27.34
C MET A 1 26.01 -50.65 25.89
N SER A 2 25.00 -50.48 25.04
CA SER A 2 25.14 -50.37 23.59
C SER A 2 25.29 -48.90 23.20
N LYS A 3 26.37 -48.53 22.51
CA LYS A 3 26.58 -47.19 21.96
C LYS A 3 25.86 -47.08 20.61
N SER A 4 24.96 -46.11 20.49
CA SER A 4 24.28 -45.72 19.25
C SER A 4 25.23 -44.88 18.37
N PRO A 5 25.19 -45.00 17.04
CA PRO A 5 25.98 -44.15 16.14
C PRO A 5 25.34 -42.77 15.97
N GLU A 6 26.22 -41.78 15.75
CA GLU A 6 25.93 -40.38 15.44
C GLU A 6 25.23 -40.26 14.08
N GLU A 7 24.01 -39.72 14.08
CA GLU A 7 23.38 -39.24 12.84
C GLU A 7 23.93 -37.85 12.51
N LYS A 8 24.79 -37.79 11.49
CA LYS A 8 25.14 -36.55 10.80
C LYS A 8 23.92 -36.10 9.99
N MET A 9 23.20 -35.10 10.49
CA MET A 9 22.19 -34.39 9.70
C MET A 9 22.89 -33.55 8.64
N GLU A 10 22.75 -33.99 7.39
CA GLU A 10 23.23 -33.36 6.18
C GLU A 10 22.61 -31.96 6.03
N ASN A 11 23.47 -30.96 5.83
CA ASN A 11 23.10 -29.59 5.49
C ASN A 11 22.29 -29.58 4.19
N LYS A 12 20.97 -29.53 4.29
CA LYS A 12 20.15 -28.95 3.23
C LYS A 12 20.06 -27.46 3.48
N GLU A 13 20.98 -26.75 2.86
CA GLU A 13 20.85 -25.33 2.58
C GLU A 13 19.50 -25.13 1.89
N VAL A 14 18.52 -24.65 2.65
CA VAL A 14 17.24 -24.24 2.10
C VAL A 14 17.56 -23.02 1.28
N VAL A 15 17.65 -23.23 -0.04
CA VAL A 15 17.82 -22.18 -1.05
C VAL A 15 16.84 -21.07 -0.70
N ASN A 16 17.40 -19.94 -0.29
CA ASN A 16 16.67 -18.75 0.10
C ASN A 16 15.90 -18.27 -1.13
N ILE A 17 14.58 -18.56 -1.17
CA ILE A 17 13.73 -18.20 -2.29
C ILE A 17 13.54 -16.68 -2.21
N ASN A 18 14.32 -15.97 -3.01
CA ASN A 18 14.41 -14.52 -3.15
C ASN A 18 13.09 -13.81 -2.78
N SER A 19 13.08 -13.19 -1.59
CA SER A 19 12.12 -12.15 -1.27
C SER A 19 12.49 -10.92 -2.10
N PHE A 20 11.94 -10.82 -3.30
CA PHE A 20 12.17 -9.62 -4.12
C PHE A 20 11.56 -8.43 -3.39
N THR A 21 12.44 -7.62 -2.80
CA THR A 21 12.06 -6.44 -2.04
C THR A 21 11.78 -5.29 -3.01
N ILE A 22 11.01 -4.29 -2.60
CA ILE A 22 10.81 -3.08 -3.41
C ILE A 22 12.13 -2.39 -3.74
N SER A 23 13.12 -2.50 -2.87
CA SER A 23 14.49 -2.07 -3.16
C SER A 23 15.07 -2.74 -4.39
N GLU A 24 14.90 -4.06 -4.57
CA GLU A 24 15.41 -4.76 -5.76
C GLU A 24 14.68 -4.34 -7.03
N PHE A 25 13.36 -4.08 -6.96
CA PHE A 25 12.61 -3.48 -8.08
C PHE A 25 13.09 -2.08 -8.43
N CYS A 26 13.28 -1.22 -7.42
CA CYS A 26 13.72 0.16 -7.61
C CYS A 26 15.16 0.28 -8.10
N ASN A 27 15.99 -0.74 -7.88
CA ASN A 27 17.39 -0.79 -8.31
C ASN A 27 17.56 -1.45 -9.68
N ALA A 28 16.50 -1.94 -10.32
CA ALA A 28 16.58 -2.42 -11.69
C ALA A 28 16.80 -1.24 -12.65
N ASP A 29 17.75 -1.38 -13.58
CA ASP A 29 18.11 -0.32 -14.53
C ASP A 29 17.03 -0.09 -15.60
N GLU A 30 16.17 -1.08 -15.86
CA GLU A 30 15.08 -0.97 -16.83
C GLU A 30 13.87 -0.22 -16.27
N GLY A 31 13.41 0.82 -16.98
CA GLY A 31 12.22 1.59 -16.61
C GLY A 31 12.37 2.52 -15.40
N SER A 32 13.54 2.56 -14.75
CA SER A 32 13.84 3.46 -13.64
C SER A 32 14.55 4.73 -14.12
N ASN A 33 14.16 5.88 -13.58
CA ASN A 33 14.73 7.19 -13.95
C ASN A 33 14.93 8.04 -12.70
N PHE A 34 16.15 8.54 -12.50
CA PHE A 34 16.43 9.46 -11.39
C PHE A 34 15.86 10.85 -11.67
N ILE A 35 14.83 11.26 -10.92
CA ILE A 35 14.31 12.62 -10.96
C ILE A 35 15.04 13.47 -9.91
N ARG A 36 15.97 14.33 -10.36
CA ARG A 36 16.68 15.26 -9.47
C ARG A 36 15.91 16.57 -9.27
N PHE A 37 15.67 16.97 -8.02
CA PHE A 37 15.18 18.31 -7.68
C PHE A 37 16.36 19.24 -7.39
N LYS A 38 16.25 20.50 -7.79
CA LYS A 38 17.18 21.55 -7.36
C LYS A 38 16.85 21.98 -5.92
N PRO A 39 17.80 22.57 -5.18
CA PRO A 39 17.50 23.22 -3.91
C PRO A 39 16.32 24.19 -4.05
N CYS A 40 15.36 24.11 -3.12
CA CYS A 40 14.13 24.92 -3.09
C CYS A 40 13.15 24.73 -4.28
N GLU A 41 13.34 23.72 -5.14
CA GLU A 41 12.39 23.39 -6.21
C GLU A 41 11.20 22.61 -5.64
N ILE A 42 10.02 23.25 -5.61
CA ILE A 42 8.80 22.68 -5.01
C ILE A 42 8.02 21.81 -6.01
N CYS A 43 8.18 22.05 -7.32
CA CYS A 43 7.44 21.35 -8.36
C CYS A 43 8.32 21.10 -9.60
N LYS A 44 8.24 19.90 -10.17
CA LYS A 44 8.95 19.49 -11.39
C LYS A 44 8.07 18.58 -12.24
N ARG A 45 8.07 18.78 -13.56
CA ARG A 45 7.50 17.82 -14.54
C ARG A 45 8.64 17.00 -15.16
N ALA A 46 8.44 15.70 -15.30
CA ALA A 46 9.38 14.80 -15.95
C ALA A 46 8.63 13.99 -17.03
N ILE A 47 9.29 13.81 -18.18
CA ILE A 47 8.88 12.88 -19.23
C ILE A 47 9.87 11.73 -19.13
N LEU A 48 9.37 10.52 -18.97
CA LEU A 48 10.18 9.31 -18.85
C LEU A 48 10.23 8.59 -20.20
N ASP A 49 11.29 7.82 -20.42
CA ASP A 49 11.39 6.98 -21.61
C ASP A 49 10.25 5.95 -21.66
N PRO A 50 9.84 5.48 -22.85
CA PRO A 50 8.82 4.45 -22.99
C PRO A 50 9.19 3.18 -22.21
N ILE A 51 8.31 2.77 -21.29
CA ILE A 51 8.49 1.56 -20.48
C ILE A 51 7.78 0.39 -21.15
N ASN A 52 8.42 -0.77 -21.20
CA ASN A 52 7.81 -1.99 -21.71
C ASN A 52 6.77 -2.52 -20.70
N ILE A 53 5.50 -2.59 -21.08
CA ILE A 53 4.41 -3.12 -20.22
C ILE A 53 4.49 -4.65 -20.08
N ALA A 54 5.38 -5.32 -20.83
CA ALA A 54 5.60 -6.76 -20.72
C ALA A 54 6.12 -7.21 -19.35
N ASP A 55 6.67 -6.29 -18.54
CA ASP A 55 7.08 -6.58 -17.17
C ASP A 55 5.86 -6.91 -16.31
N THR A 56 5.80 -8.16 -15.86
CA THR A 56 4.64 -8.69 -15.15
C THR A 56 4.47 -8.02 -13.80
N SER A 57 3.29 -7.49 -13.51
CA SER A 57 2.93 -6.94 -12.19
C SER A 57 1.56 -7.43 -11.74
N ARG A 58 1.28 -7.37 -10.43
CA ARG A 58 -0.06 -7.66 -9.90
C ARG A 58 -0.76 -6.37 -9.52
N LEU A 59 -2.03 -6.24 -9.93
CA LEU A 59 -2.89 -5.15 -9.51
C LEU A 59 -3.71 -5.57 -8.29
N LEU A 60 -3.47 -4.94 -7.14
CA LEU A 60 -4.30 -5.10 -5.95
C LEU A 60 -5.26 -3.90 -5.82
N GLN A 61 -6.56 -4.17 -5.78
CA GLN A 61 -7.59 -3.17 -5.49
C GLN A 61 -8.18 -3.41 -4.10
N VAL A 62 -7.96 -2.46 -3.20
CA VAL A 62 -8.49 -2.50 -1.83
C VAL A 62 -9.66 -1.53 -1.74
N ASN A 63 -10.86 -2.06 -1.46
CA ASN A 63 -12.05 -1.26 -1.18
C ASN A 63 -12.22 -1.12 0.34
N VAL A 64 -12.04 0.09 0.84
CA VAL A 64 -12.17 0.43 2.25
C VAL A 64 -13.54 1.02 2.50
N ALA A 65 -14.38 0.34 3.28
CA ALA A 65 -15.66 0.86 3.73
C ALA A 65 -15.50 1.50 5.13
N LEU A 66 -15.81 2.78 5.22
CA LEU A 66 -15.85 3.54 6.46
C LEU A 66 -17.29 3.71 6.89
N LYS A 67 -17.55 3.47 8.18
CA LYS A 67 -18.88 3.61 8.76
C LYS A 67 -18.93 4.78 9.71
N ASN A 68 -20.11 5.38 9.83
CA ASN A 68 -20.39 6.42 10.82
C ASN A 68 -19.42 7.63 10.73
N VAL A 69 -19.16 8.12 9.52
CA VAL A 69 -18.30 9.30 9.30
C VAL A 69 -19.13 10.57 9.18
N CYS A 70 -18.71 11.64 9.85
CA CYS A 70 -19.45 12.90 9.91
C CYS A 70 -19.43 13.62 8.56
N ILE A 71 -20.61 13.97 8.02
CA ILE A 71 -20.74 14.80 6.82
C ILE A 71 -20.04 16.15 7.02
N GLY A 72 -19.43 16.68 5.95
CA GLY A 72 -18.80 17.99 5.92
C GLY A 72 -17.41 18.04 6.57
N LYS A 73 -16.97 16.95 7.21
CA LYS A 73 -15.63 16.83 7.76
C LYS A 73 -14.66 16.30 6.70
N GLU A 74 -13.42 16.77 6.78
CA GLU A 74 -12.32 16.26 5.96
C GLU A 74 -11.68 15.05 6.67
N LEU A 75 -11.55 13.96 5.93
CA LEU A 75 -11.04 12.68 6.41
C LEU A 75 -9.89 12.23 5.52
N THR A 76 -8.79 11.84 6.14
CA THR A 76 -7.68 11.15 5.48
C THR A 76 -7.72 9.67 5.83
N VAL A 77 -7.69 8.83 4.80
CA VAL A 77 -7.61 7.38 4.93
C VAL A 77 -6.32 6.90 4.30
N GLY A 78 -5.49 6.24 5.10
CA GLY A 78 -4.28 5.53 4.68
C GLY A 78 -4.55 4.04 4.53
N CYS A 79 -4.06 3.45 3.44
CA CYS A 79 -4.04 2.02 3.18
C CYS A 79 -2.58 1.57 3.09
N ILE A 80 -2.18 0.67 3.99
CA ILE A 80 -0.82 0.18 4.14
C ILE A 80 -0.79 -1.30 3.77
N LEU A 81 0.11 -1.69 2.88
CA LEU A 81 0.41 -3.08 2.56
C LEU A 81 1.64 -3.52 3.34
N ILE A 82 1.52 -4.63 4.04
CA ILE A 82 2.56 -5.21 4.89
C ILE A 82 2.80 -6.63 4.41
N ASP A 83 4.04 -7.05 4.28
CA ASP A 83 4.37 -8.42 3.92
C ASP A 83 4.21 -9.39 5.11
N ARG A 84 4.68 -10.63 4.96
CA ARG A 84 4.65 -11.63 6.06
C ARG A 84 5.72 -11.36 7.13
N SER A 85 6.83 -10.72 6.79
CA SER A 85 7.90 -10.39 7.72
C SER A 85 7.54 -9.19 8.62
N GLY A 86 6.52 -8.42 8.24
CA GLY A 86 6.07 -7.23 8.96
C GLY A 86 6.53 -5.93 8.31
N GLU A 87 7.23 -6.01 7.17
CA GLU A 87 7.77 -4.89 6.41
C GLU A 87 6.67 -4.19 5.60
N VAL A 88 6.70 -2.86 5.58
CA VAL A 88 5.76 -2.06 4.80
C VAL A 88 6.18 -2.07 3.34
N LEU A 89 5.34 -2.65 2.49
CA LEU A 89 5.58 -2.69 1.05
C LEU A 89 5.05 -1.44 0.35
N ALA A 90 3.84 -1.00 0.68
CA ALA A 90 3.29 0.16 0.01
C ALA A 90 2.35 0.93 0.92
N PHE A 91 2.31 2.24 0.70
CA PHE A 91 1.42 3.14 1.39
C PHE A 91 0.75 4.07 0.38
N LYS A 92 -0.57 4.18 0.46
CA LYS A 92 -1.32 5.23 -0.23
C LYS A 92 -2.29 5.86 0.74
N SER A 93 -2.43 7.18 0.70
CA SER A 93 -3.47 7.91 1.42
C SER A 93 -4.37 8.67 0.46
N GLN A 94 -5.62 8.85 0.86
CA GLN A 94 -6.58 9.72 0.20
C GLN A 94 -7.23 10.61 1.24
N THR A 95 -7.20 11.92 0.99
CA THR A 95 -7.92 12.92 1.77
C THR A 95 -9.16 13.34 0.99
N PHE A 96 -10.29 13.42 1.66
CA PHE A 96 -11.56 13.83 1.05
C PHE A 96 -12.52 14.41 2.07
N THR A 97 -13.43 15.28 1.61
CA THR A 97 -14.58 15.72 2.39
C THR A 97 -15.70 14.68 2.32
N VAL A 98 -16.29 14.36 3.47
CA VAL A 98 -17.43 13.43 3.54
C VAL A 98 -18.67 14.15 3.00
N ASN A 99 -19.11 13.75 1.80
CA ASN A 99 -20.34 14.24 1.20
C ASN A 99 -21.53 13.36 1.64
N GLY A 100 -22.68 13.98 1.88
CA GLY A 100 -23.94 13.27 2.15
C GLY A 100 -25.05 13.71 1.21
N SER A 101 -25.99 12.80 0.95
CA SER A 101 -27.14 13.02 0.05
C SER A 101 -28.28 13.82 0.69
N GLY A 102 -28.08 14.41 1.87
CA GLY A 102 -29.07 15.22 2.56
C GLY A 102 -28.96 16.67 2.13
N GLY A 103 -29.84 17.13 1.24
CA GLY A 103 -30.04 18.56 1.02
C GLY A 103 -30.52 19.21 2.31
N GLY A 104 -29.81 20.23 2.78
CA GLY A 104 -30.19 21.01 3.95
C GLY A 104 -29.02 21.30 4.87
N CYS A 105 -28.50 22.52 4.78
CA CYS A 105 -27.91 23.21 5.92
C CYS A 105 -28.99 23.26 7.02
N GLY A 106 -28.92 22.34 7.97
CA GLY A 106 -29.86 22.24 9.07
C GLY A 106 -29.17 21.62 10.26
N CYS A 107 -28.73 22.46 11.19
CA CYS A 107 -28.34 22.05 12.53
C CYS A 107 -29.60 21.47 13.19
N SER A 108 -29.78 20.16 13.09
CA SER A 108 -30.82 19.40 13.80
C SER A 108 -30.14 18.21 14.47
N ASP A 109 -30.56 17.92 15.71
CA ASP A 109 -29.85 17.21 16.78
C ASP A 109 -29.53 15.71 16.55
N ALA A 110 -29.47 15.25 15.30
CA ALA A 110 -28.91 13.97 14.91
C ALA A 110 -27.81 14.25 13.88
N SER A 111 -26.55 14.28 14.29
CA SER A 111 -25.44 14.46 13.33
C SER A 111 -25.54 13.36 12.27
N PRO A 112 -25.81 13.67 10.98
CA PRO A 112 -26.01 12.62 10.00
C PRO A 112 -24.62 12.09 9.62
N CYS A 113 -24.11 11.15 10.39
CA CYS A 113 -22.98 10.35 9.99
C CYS A 113 -23.42 9.41 8.87
N VAL A 114 -22.56 9.25 7.87
CA VAL A 114 -22.83 8.40 6.70
C VAL A 114 -21.79 7.31 6.59
N ASN A 115 -22.09 6.30 5.79
CA ASN A 115 -21.09 5.34 5.35
C ASN A 115 -20.50 5.81 4.03
N THR A 116 -19.20 5.65 3.85
CA THR A 116 -18.51 6.01 2.61
C THR A 116 -17.45 4.96 2.28
N SER A 117 -17.00 4.91 1.03
CA SER A 117 -15.99 3.95 0.61
C SER A 117 -14.91 4.59 -0.24
N ARG A 118 -13.68 4.09 -0.12
CA ARG A 118 -12.55 4.52 -0.94
C ARG A 118 -11.81 3.33 -1.51
N ARG A 119 -11.40 3.47 -2.77
CA ARG A 119 -10.65 2.45 -3.49
C ARG A 119 -9.19 2.87 -3.59
N PHE A 120 -8.31 1.99 -3.16
CA PHE A 120 -6.87 2.11 -3.32
C PHE A 120 -6.40 1.05 -4.33
N SER A 121 -5.66 1.47 -5.35
CA SER A 121 -5.09 0.57 -6.35
C SER A 121 -3.57 0.56 -6.21
N PHE A 122 -2.98 -0.62 -6.06
CA PHE A 122 -1.54 -0.81 -5.93
C PHE A 122 -1.04 -1.68 -7.07
N ILE A 123 0.06 -1.27 -7.67
CA ILE A 123 0.84 -2.10 -8.58
C ILE A 123 1.92 -2.75 -7.73
N LEU A 124 1.94 -4.07 -7.70
CA LEU A 124 2.87 -4.87 -6.93
C LEU A 124 3.89 -5.47 -7.90
N PRO A 125 5.18 -5.15 -7.77
CA PRO A 125 6.20 -5.74 -8.62
C PRO A 125 6.28 -7.25 -8.33
N THR A 126 6.39 -8.07 -9.38
CA THR A 126 6.60 -9.51 -9.22
C THR A 126 7.40 -10.06 -10.39
N THR A 127 8.37 -10.91 -10.09
CA THR A 127 9.14 -11.64 -11.10
C THR A 127 8.48 -12.96 -11.50
N ASN A 128 7.48 -13.42 -10.74
CA ASN A 128 6.79 -14.67 -10.99
C ASN A 128 5.30 -14.57 -10.58
N LEU A 129 4.40 -14.52 -11.56
CA LEU A 129 2.95 -14.49 -11.31
C LEU A 129 2.41 -15.79 -10.68
N CYS A 130 3.12 -16.90 -10.82
CA CYS A 130 2.71 -18.21 -10.31
C CYS A 130 3.08 -18.43 -8.84
N SER A 131 3.94 -17.59 -8.24
CA SER A 131 4.27 -17.71 -6.82
C SER A 131 3.13 -17.16 -5.93
N SER A 132 2.94 -17.75 -4.75
CA SER A 132 2.00 -17.18 -3.78
C SER A 132 2.60 -15.91 -3.16
N MET A 133 1.78 -14.89 -2.99
CA MET A 133 2.17 -13.63 -2.34
C MET A 133 1.19 -13.37 -1.20
N ASN A 134 1.69 -13.34 0.03
CA ASN A 134 0.90 -13.11 1.23
C ASN A 134 1.10 -11.68 1.71
N LEU A 135 0.00 -10.92 1.80
CA LEU A 135 0.00 -9.52 2.19
C LEU A 135 -1.04 -9.28 3.27
N LYS A 136 -0.71 -8.42 4.22
CA LYS A 136 -1.63 -7.86 5.20
C LYS A 136 -1.95 -6.43 4.81
N VAL A 137 -3.23 -6.10 4.79
CA VAL A 137 -3.71 -4.72 4.56
C VAL A 137 -4.08 -4.10 5.90
N LYS A 138 -3.49 -2.94 6.22
CA LYS A 138 -3.82 -2.15 7.41
C LYS A 138 -4.42 -0.82 6.98
N ILE A 139 -5.56 -0.47 7.57
CA ILE A 139 -6.25 0.80 7.32
C ILE A 139 -6.05 1.72 8.52
N ILE A 140 -5.76 3.00 8.25
CA ILE A 140 -5.72 4.07 9.23
C ILE A 140 -6.62 5.18 8.70
N ALA A 141 -7.50 5.74 9.53
CA ALA A 141 -8.35 6.85 9.13
C ALA A 141 -8.35 7.90 10.24
N ASN A 142 -8.21 9.18 9.88
CA ASN A 142 -8.23 10.30 10.81
C ASN A 142 -8.93 11.50 10.17
N TYR A 143 -9.69 12.25 10.98
CA TYR A 143 -10.12 13.58 10.57
C TYR A 143 -8.90 14.49 10.53
N THR A 144 -8.70 15.19 9.42
CA THR A 144 -7.55 16.11 9.24
C THR A 144 -7.72 17.43 9.98
N ARG A 145 -8.97 17.79 10.29
CA ARG A 145 -9.33 18.90 11.18
C ARG A 145 -10.30 18.39 12.24
N PRO A 146 -9.81 17.66 13.25
CA PRO A 146 -10.65 17.13 14.32
C PRO A 146 -11.14 18.26 15.25
N CYS A 147 -10.35 19.32 15.37
CA CYS A 147 -10.64 20.51 16.15
C CYS A 147 -10.92 21.67 15.18
N ASN A 148 -11.99 22.41 15.45
CA ASN A 148 -12.26 23.70 14.79
C ASN A 148 -11.22 24.75 15.22
#